data_AF-A0A3D5DD79-F1
#
_entry.id   AF-A0A3D5DD79-F1
#
_cell.length_a   1.000
_cell.length_b   1.000
_cell.length_c   1.000
_cell.angle_alpha   90.00
_cell.angle_beta   90.00
_cell.angle_gamma   90.00
#
_symmetry.space_group_name_H-M   'P 1'
#
loop_
_entity.id
_entity.type
_entity.pdbx_description
1 polymer ?
#
loop_
_entity_poly.entity_id
_entity_poly.type
_entity_poly.pdbx_seq_one_letter_code
_entity_poly.pdbx_strand_id
1 'polypeptide(L)'
;LRLSAAKVLLRATISDITMKRRLEAMAIEAMLELEKFVEAYDQAKLFRQAYPKVGDGYRLFALAAAKTDRPVEADRAWRAITDRSDPRRDTWWEGMIHRAQIRAQSTRPKSACEVLFELDSRSEFMPADVKPKLEELRDSLTCPQSRTG
;
A
#
# COMPACT_ATOMS: atom_id res chain seq x y z
N LEU A 1 -9.42 14.70 16.51
CA LEU A 1 -10.71 15.19 15.96
C LEU A 1 -11.30 14.29 14.87
N ARG A 2 -10.52 13.87 13.85
CA ARG A 2 -11.03 13.01 12.76
C ARG A 2 -11.52 11.62 13.21
N LEU A 3 -10.73 10.92 14.02
CA LEU A 3 -11.10 9.57 14.51
C LEU A 3 -12.38 9.59 15.37
N SER A 4 -12.53 10.57 16.26
CA SER A 4 -13.71 10.71 17.11
C SER A 4 -14.96 11.02 16.28
N ALA A 5 -14.86 11.89 15.29
CA ALA A 5 -15.97 12.21 14.38
C ALA A 5 -16.38 10.99 13.54
N ALA A 6 -15.43 10.25 12.96
CA ALA A 6 -15.72 9.04 12.19
C ALA A 6 -16.43 7.98 13.03
N LYS A 7 -15.97 7.74 14.27
CA LYS A 7 -16.60 6.78 15.19
C LYS A 7 -18.03 7.16 15.57
N VAL A 8 -18.31 8.45 15.80
CA VAL A 8 -19.66 8.95 16.10
C VAL A 8 -20.59 8.76 14.90
N LEU A 9 -20.14 9.11 13.70
CA LEU A 9 -20.93 8.97 12.48
C LEU A 9 -21.20 7.49 12.14
N LEU A 10 -20.22 6.59 12.32
CA LEU A 10 -20.41 5.15 12.10
C LEU A 10 -21.56 4.56 12.92
N ARG A 11 -21.74 5.03 14.16
CA ARG A 11 -22.85 4.58 15.03
C ARG A 11 -24.21 5.09 14.55
N ALA A 12 -24.24 6.23 13.88
CA ALA A 12 -25.47 6.87 13.38
C ALA A 12 -25.86 6.40 11.96
N THR A 13 -24.94 5.80 11.20
CA THR A 13 -25.14 5.49 9.78
C THR A 13 -25.50 4.02 9.59
N ILE A 14 -26.80 3.69 9.64
CA ILE A 14 -27.26 2.28 9.64
C ILE A 14 -27.69 1.79 8.24
N SER A 15 -28.04 2.67 7.28
CA SER A 15 -28.66 2.25 6.02
C SER A 15 -27.82 2.39 4.73
N ASP A 16 -26.80 3.25 4.68
CA ASP A 16 -25.97 3.44 3.47
C ASP A 16 -24.62 2.72 3.57
N ILE A 17 -24.48 1.61 2.84
CA ILE A 17 -23.27 0.79 2.78
C ILE A 17 -22.06 1.55 2.21
N THR A 18 -22.28 2.51 1.32
CA THR A 18 -21.22 3.32 0.71
C THR A 18 -20.69 4.33 1.72
N MET A 19 -21.58 4.99 2.45
CA MET A 19 -21.20 5.92 3.52
C MET A 19 -20.49 5.19 4.66
N LYS A 20 -21.02 4.04 5.10
CA LYS A 20 -20.38 3.20 6.11
C LYS A 20 -18.96 2.84 5.70
N ARG A 21 -18.76 2.35 4.47
CA ARG A 21 -17.43 2.01 3.94
C ARG A 21 -16.47 3.20 3.98
N ARG A 22 -16.92 4.39 3.56
CA ARG A 22 -16.08 5.61 3.59
C ARG A 22 -15.68 5.97 5.01
N LEU A 23 -16.60 5.92 5.96
CA LEU A 23 -16.31 6.23 7.35
C LEU A 23 -15.37 5.21 8.00
N GLU A 24 -15.49 3.93 7.66
CA GLU A 24 -14.56 2.89 8.12
C GLU A 24 -13.14 3.12 7.57
N ALA A 25 -13.02 3.44 6.28
CA ALA A 25 -11.74 3.80 5.67
C ALA A 25 -11.10 5.02 6.36
N MET A 26 -11.87 6.11 6.54
CA MET A 26 -11.42 7.31 7.25
C MET A 26 -11.00 7.03 8.70
N ALA A 27 -11.67 6.11 9.39
CA ALA A 27 -11.29 5.73 10.74
C ALA A 27 -9.94 5.00 10.76
N ILE A 28 -9.68 4.11 9.80
CA ILE A 28 -8.39 3.40 9.67
C ILE A 28 -7.28 4.40 9.33
N GLU A 29 -7.51 5.31 8.39
CA GLU A 29 -6.55 6.38 8.05
C GLU A 29 -6.20 7.22 9.27
N ALA A 30 -7.22 7.64 10.04
CA ALA A 30 -6.99 8.40 11.26
C ALA A 30 -6.24 7.58 12.34
N MET A 31 -6.41 6.26 12.38
CA MET A 31 -5.60 5.40 13.28
C MET A 31 -4.15 5.33 12.82
N LEU A 32 -3.88 5.26 11.51
CA LEU A 32 -2.52 5.32 10.95
C LEU A 32 -1.86 6.68 11.24
N GLU A 33 -2.58 7.79 11.06
CA GLU A 33 -2.12 9.15 11.36
C GLU A 33 -1.78 9.33 12.85
N LEU A 34 -2.52 8.67 13.74
CA LEU A 34 -2.33 8.72 15.19
C LEU A 34 -1.38 7.63 15.72
N GLU A 35 -0.67 6.94 14.84
CA GLU A 35 0.29 5.87 15.16
C GLU A 35 -0.32 4.69 15.95
N LYS A 36 -1.65 4.53 15.87
CA LYS A 36 -2.38 3.38 16.44
C LYS A 36 -2.28 2.18 15.52
N PHE A 37 -1.07 1.75 15.18
CA PHE A 37 -0.81 0.81 14.08
C PHE A 37 -1.45 -0.56 14.28
N VAL A 38 -1.46 -1.09 15.51
CA VAL A 38 -2.10 -2.38 15.82
C VAL A 38 -3.61 -2.30 15.62
N GLU A 39 -4.26 -1.24 16.15
CA GLU A 39 -5.70 -0.99 15.94
C GLU A 39 -6.02 -0.81 14.45
N ALA A 40 -5.19 -0.05 13.73
CA ALA A 40 -5.33 0.16 12.29
C ALA A 40 -5.22 -1.15 11.51
N TYR A 41 -4.29 -2.03 11.89
CA TYR A 41 -4.11 -3.33 11.25
C TYR A 41 -5.33 -4.24 11.43
N ASP A 42 -5.81 -4.39 12.67
CA ASP A 42 -6.97 -5.23 12.96
C ASP A 42 -8.21 -4.71 12.24
N GLN A 43 -8.44 -3.40 12.26
CA GLN A 43 -9.57 -2.78 11.58
C GLN A 43 -9.45 -2.89 10.05
N ALA A 44 -8.25 -2.69 9.48
CA ALA A 44 -8.03 -2.83 8.04
C ALA A 44 -8.22 -4.28 7.55
N LYS A 45 -7.84 -5.26 8.38
CA LYS A 45 -8.05 -6.68 8.10
C LYS A 45 -9.54 -7.00 8.00
N LEU A 46 -10.34 -6.54 8.97
CA LEU A 46 -11.80 -6.68 8.96
C LEU A 46 -12.43 -5.95 7.78
N PHE A 47 -12.00 -4.71 7.52
CA PHE A 47 -12.48 -3.91 6.40
C PHE A 47 -12.25 -4.59 5.04
N ARG A 48 -11.05 -5.16 4.82
CA ARG A 48 -10.74 -5.92 3.62
C ARG A 48 -11.60 -7.17 3.48
N GLN A 49 -11.91 -7.87 4.58
CA GLN A 49 -12.79 -9.04 4.57
C GLN A 49 -14.24 -8.65 4.25
N ALA A 50 -14.72 -7.52 4.76
CA ALA A 50 -16.05 -7.00 4.48
C ALA A 50 -16.19 -6.45 3.04
N TYR A 51 -15.11 -5.89 2.48
CA TYR A 51 -15.09 -5.25 1.15
C TYR A 51 -13.98 -5.79 0.24
N PRO A 52 -13.99 -7.09 -0.12
CA PRO A 52 -12.85 -7.76 -0.78
C PRO A 52 -12.57 -7.30 -2.21
N LYS A 53 -13.49 -6.56 -2.83
CA LYS A 53 -13.36 -6.03 -4.20
C LYS A 53 -12.87 -4.58 -4.26
N VAL A 54 -12.62 -3.95 -3.11
CA VAL A 54 -12.25 -2.53 -3.05
C VAL A 54 -10.74 -2.40 -2.86
N GLY A 55 -10.08 -1.72 -3.81
CA GLY A 55 -8.62 -1.49 -3.76
C GLY A 55 -8.15 -0.81 -2.48
N ASP A 56 -8.94 0.15 -1.98
CA ASP A 56 -8.65 0.88 -0.74
C ASP A 56 -8.47 -0.05 0.47
N GLY A 57 -9.21 -1.17 0.52
CA GLY A 57 -9.08 -2.12 1.62
C GLY A 57 -7.75 -2.87 1.62
N TYR A 58 -7.21 -3.19 0.44
CA TYR A 58 -5.86 -3.73 0.34
C TYR A 58 -4.80 -2.68 0.67
N ARG A 59 -5.00 -1.43 0.26
CA ARG A 59 -4.05 -0.34 0.47
C ARG A 59 -3.90 -0.03 1.96
N LEU A 60 -5.02 0.19 2.65
CA LEU A 60 -5.04 0.45 4.09
C LEU A 60 -4.45 -0.72 4.90
N PHE A 61 -4.77 -1.95 4.51
CA PHE A 61 -4.19 -3.14 5.12
C PHE A 61 -2.68 -3.23 4.89
N ALA A 62 -2.19 -2.95 3.68
CA ALA A 62 -0.77 -2.98 3.37
C ALA A 62 0.03 -1.94 4.18
N LEU A 63 -0.50 -0.72 4.29
CA LEU A 63 0.09 0.35 5.10
C LEU A 63 0.16 -0.03 6.58
N ALA A 64 -0.94 -0.55 7.15
CA ALA A 64 -0.97 -0.97 8.55
C ALA A 64 -0.07 -2.19 8.83
N ALA A 65 -0.02 -3.16 7.92
CA ALA A 65 0.85 -4.32 8.03
C ALA A 65 2.35 -3.91 8.01
N ALA A 66 2.72 -2.97 7.14
CA ALA A 66 4.10 -2.46 7.09
C ALA A 66 4.52 -1.77 8.40
N LYS A 67 3.60 -1.10 9.10
CA LYS A 67 3.86 -0.44 10.38
C LYS A 67 3.86 -1.36 11.60
N THR A 68 3.48 -2.63 11.42
CA THR A 68 3.35 -3.60 12.52
C THR A 68 4.25 -4.83 12.34
N ASP A 69 5.40 -4.65 11.69
CA ASP A 69 6.39 -5.71 11.43
C ASP A 69 5.81 -6.95 10.71
N ARG A 70 4.89 -6.71 9.76
CA ARG A 70 4.31 -7.75 8.90
C ARG A 70 4.66 -7.50 7.43
N PRO A 71 5.95 -7.43 7.06
CA PRO A 71 6.38 -7.08 5.70
C PRO A 71 5.84 -8.05 4.63
N VAL A 72 5.75 -9.34 4.94
CA VAL A 72 5.22 -10.35 4.00
C VAL A 72 3.74 -10.13 3.70
N GLU A 73 2.94 -9.76 4.70
CA GLU A 73 1.52 -9.44 4.49
C GLU A 73 1.35 -8.13 3.71
N ALA A 74 2.20 -7.14 4.00
CA ALA A 74 2.23 -5.88 3.27
C ALA A 74 2.60 -6.09 1.78
N ASP A 75 3.66 -6.83 1.45
CA ASP A 75 4.05 -7.12 0.05
C ASP A 75 2.93 -7.86 -0.70
N ARG A 76 2.29 -8.85 -0.06
CA ARG A 76 1.15 -9.57 -0.66
C ARG A 76 -0.04 -8.66 -0.94
N ALA A 77 -0.34 -7.73 -0.03
CA ALA A 77 -1.44 -6.81 -0.19
C ALA A 77 -1.17 -5.77 -1.29
N TRP A 78 0.04 -5.23 -1.35
CA TRP A 78 0.46 -4.36 -2.45
C TRP A 78 0.46 -5.10 -3.78
N ARG A 79 0.92 -6.35 -3.82
CA ARG A 79 0.87 -7.16 -5.03
C ARG A 79 -0.55 -7.34 -5.55
N ALA A 80 -1.52 -7.58 -4.67
CA ALA A 80 -2.93 -7.70 -5.06
C ALA A 80 -3.51 -6.41 -5.69
N ILE A 81 -2.92 -5.25 -5.40
CA ILE A 81 -3.24 -3.96 -6.03
C ILE A 81 -2.51 -3.82 -7.36
N THR A 82 -1.19 -4.03 -7.38
CA THR A 82 -0.35 -3.81 -8.58
C THR A 82 -0.68 -4.78 -9.69
N ASP A 83 -1.01 -6.03 -9.38
CA ASP A 83 -1.37 -7.06 -10.37
C ASP A 83 -2.67 -6.73 -11.13
N ARG A 84 -3.47 -5.76 -10.64
CA ARG A 84 -4.75 -5.36 -11.25
C ARG A 84 -4.81 -3.88 -11.64
N SER A 85 -3.79 -3.10 -11.30
CA SER A 85 -3.76 -1.66 -11.56
C SER A 85 -3.03 -1.37 -12.86
N ASP A 86 -3.52 -0.38 -13.61
CA ASP A 86 -2.83 0.13 -14.79
C ASP A 86 -1.63 1.00 -14.37
N PRO A 87 -0.43 0.85 -14.95
CA PRO A 87 0.73 1.70 -14.68
C PRO A 87 0.50 3.21 -14.87
N ARG A 88 -0.56 3.63 -15.56
CA ARG A 88 -0.97 5.04 -15.65
C ARG A 88 -1.66 5.57 -14.39
N ARG A 89 -1.94 4.72 -13.40
CA ARG A 89 -2.57 5.10 -12.12
C ARG A 89 -1.53 5.20 -11.02
N ASP A 90 -1.58 6.26 -10.23
CA ASP A 90 -0.68 6.51 -9.11
C ASP A 90 -0.62 5.34 -8.11
N THR A 91 -1.74 4.66 -7.89
CA THR A 91 -1.84 3.49 -7.00
C THR A 91 -0.95 2.33 -7.42
N TRP A 92 -0.67 2.18 -8.73
CA TRP A 92 0.27 1.18 -9.22
C TRP A 92 1.69 1.53 -8.76
N TRP A 93 2.11 2.78 -8.96
CA TRP A 93 3.43 3.26 -8.55
C TRP A 93 3.62 3.23 -7.04
N GLU A 94 2.63 3.69 -6.28
CA GLU A 94 2.62 3.60 -4.81
C GLU A 94 2.87 2.16 -4.36
N GLY A 95 2.11 1.20 -4.91
CA GLY A 95 2.25 -0.20 -4.57
C GLY A 95 3.60 -0.78 -4.97
N MET A 96 4.08 -0.48 -6.17
CA MET A 96 5.37 -0.99 -6.65
C MET A 96 6.56 -0.47 -5.84
N ILE A 97 6.57 0.82 -5.49
CA ILE A 97 7.61 1.41 -4.62
C ILE A 97 7.60 0.73 -3.25
N HIS A 98 6.44 0.57 -2.63
CA HIS A 98 6.36 -0.11 -1.34
C HIS A 98 6.82 -1.56 -1.42
N ARG A 99 6.46 -2.31 -2.46
CA ARG A 99 6.93 -3.69 -2.68
C ARG A 99 8.45 -3.74 -2.80
N ALA A 100 9.04 -2.83 -3.58
CA ALA A 100 10.48 -2.76 -3.75
C ALA A 100 11.19 -2.43 -2.43
N GLN A 101 10.69 -1.46 -1.65
CA GLN A 101 11.20 -1.11 -0.33
C GLN A 101 11.12 -2.28 0.67
N ILE A 102 9.97 -2.94 0.76
CA ILE A 102 9.77 -4.10 1.65
C ILE A 102 10.77 -5.21 1.32
N ARG A 103 10.96 -5.50 0.02
CA ARG A 103 11.88 -6.54 -0.43
C ARG A 103 13.33 -6.15 -0.21
N ALA A 104 13.68 -4.88 -0.38
CA ALA A 104 15.02 -4.35 -0.14
C ALA A 104 15.48 -4.57 1.31
N GLN A 105 14.54 -4.48 2.26
CA GLN A 105 14.78 -4.68 3.69
C GLN A 105 14.62 -6.14 4.14
N SER A 106 14.29 -7.05 3.23
CA SER A 106 14.05 -8.47 3.54
C SER A 106 15.35 -9.28 3.61
N THR A 107 15.26 -10.55 4.02
CA THR A 107 16.36 -11.52 3.93
C THR A 107 16.78 -11.87 2.49
N ARG A 108 16.03 -11.39 1.48
CA ARG A 108 16.28 -11.61 0.05
C ARG A 108 16.22 -10.29 -0.73
N PRO A 109 17.15 -9.34 -0.48
CA PRO A 109 17.12 -8.00 -1.09
C PRO A 109 17.19 -8.03 -2.62
N LYS A 110 17.80 -9.07 -3.21
CA LYS A 110 17.83 -9.26 -4.68
C LYS A 110 16.44 -9.35 -5.32
N SER A 111 15.42 -9.78 -4.57
CA SER A 111 14.04 -9.82 -5.08
C SER A 111 13.41 -8.43 -5.26
N ALA A 112 14.02 -7.38 -4.69
CA ALA A 112 13.64 -6.00 -4.96
C ALA A 112 14.05 -5.58 -6.38
N CYS A 113 15.14 -6.14 -6.91
CA CYS A 113 15.60 -5.85 -8.27
C CYS A 113 14.59 -6.27 -9.34
N GLU A 114 13.88 -7.38 -9.13
CA GLU A 114 12.78 -7.80 -10.02
C GLU A 114 11.68 -6.73 -10.11
N VAL A 115 11.34 -6.11 -8.97
CA VAL A 115 10.35 -5.03 -8.91
C VAL A 115 10.88 -3.75 -9.54
N LEU A 116 12.17 -3.43 -9.34
CA LEU A 116 12.83 -2.30 -9.99
C LEU A 116 12.86 -2.43 -11.51
N PHE A 117 13.17 -3.62 -12.06
CA PHE A 117 13.12 -3.83 -13.50
C PHE A 117 11.70 -3.64 -14.06
N GLU A 118 10.68 -4.06 -13.33
CA GLU A 118 9.29 -3.85 -13.73
C GLU A 118 8.94 -2.35 -13.73
N LEU A 119 9.35 -1.60 -12.70
CA LEU A 119 9.23 -0.14 -12.65
C LEU A 119 9.92 0.55 -13.84
N ASP A 120 11.13 0.10 -14.19
CA ASP A 120 11.92 0.66 -15.29
C ASP A 120 11.25 0.41 -16.65
N SER A 121 10.69 -0.78 -16.84
CA SER A 121 9.97 -1.17 -18.06
C SER A 121 8.69 -0.36 -18.33
N ARG A 122 8.26 0.45 -17.35
CA ARG A 122 7.06 1.31 -17.39
C ARG A 122 7.37 2.79 -17.16
N SER A 123 8.66 3.16 -17.21
CA SER A 123 9.13 4.52 -16.86
C SER A 123 8.48 5.64 -17.69
N GLU A 124 7.93 5.33 -18.86
CA GLU A 124 7.15 6.26 -19.69
C GLU A 124 5.86 6.76 -19.02
N PHE A 125 5.33 6.04 -18.03
CA PHE A 125 4.12 6.42 -17.27
C PHE A 125 4.45 6.94 -15.86
N MET A 126 5.72 7.18 -15.55
CA MET A 126 6.16 7.51 -14.18
C MET A 126 5.71 8.90 -13.73
N PRO A 127 5.00 9.02 -12.59
CA PRO A 127 4.71 10.30 -11.97
C PRO A 127 5.99 11.01 -11.56
N ALA A 128 6.03 12.34 -11.70
CA ALA A 128 7.22 13.14 -11.42
C ALA A 128 7.69 13.04 -9.96
N ASP A 129 6.76 12.85 -9.02
CA ASP A 129 7.03 12.71 -7.58
C ASP A 129 7.55 11.31 -7.18
N VAL A 130 7.45 10.32 -8.07
CA VAL A 130 7.93 8.96 -7.84
C VAL A 130 9.42 8.82 -8.18
N LYS A 131 9.89 9.55 -9.20
CA LYS A 131 11.28 9.52 -9.66
C LYS A 131 12.33 9.63 -8.53
N PRO A 132 12.28 10.63 -7.62
CA PRO A 132 13.29 10.74 -6.56
C PRO A 132 13.29 9.53 -5.61
N LYS A 133 12.11 8.97 -5.29
CA LYS A 133 11.98 7.78 -4.44
C LYS A 133 12.58 6.54 -5.10
N LEU A 134 12.43 6.42 -6.42
CA LEU A 134 12.99 5.33 -7.19
C LEU A 134 14.51 5.40 -7.28
N GLU A 135 15.07 6.60 -7.47
CA GLU A 135 16.51 6.84 -7.47
C GLU A 135 17.13 6.52 -6.11
N GLU A 136 16.54 7.01 -5.00
CA GLU A 136 16.97 6.67 -3.64
C GLU A 136 16.98 5.14 -3.40
N LEU A 137 15.94 4.45 -3.86
CA LEU A 137 15.84 3.00 -3.69
C LEU A 137 16.89 2.25 -4.52
N ARG A 138 17.19 2.71 -5.75
CA ARG A 138 18.25 2.14 -6.58
C ARG A 138 19.62 2.30 -5.93
N ASP A 139 19.91 3.48 -5.40
CA ASP A 139 21.20 3.75 -4.75
C ASP A 139 21.41 2.87 -3.51
N SER A 140 20.32 2.46 -2.85
CA SER A 140 20.36 1.53 -1.72
C SER A 140 20.55 0.05 -2.11
N LEU A 141 20.46 -0.31 -3.39
CA LEU A 141 20.42 -1.70 -3.87
C LEU A 141 21.46 -2.00 -4.95
N THR A 142 22.26 -3.04 -4.75
CA THR A 142 23.12 -3.57 -5.81
C THR A 142 22.35 -4.55 -6.69
N CYS A 143 21.67 -4.03 -7.71
CA CYS A 143 21.00 -4.86 -8.71
C CYS A 143 21.96 -5.23 -9.85
N PRO A 144 21.98 -6.49 -10.29
CA PRO A 144 22.68 -6.83 -11.53
C PRO A 144 22.09 -5.98 -12.64
N GLN A 145 22.91 -5.41 -13.53
CA GLN A 145 22.36 -4.69 -14.68
C GLN A 145 21.47 -5.65 -15.48
N SER A 146 20.26 -5.21 -15.81
CA SER A 146 19.31 -6.02 -16.59
C SER A 146 20.03 -6.51 -17.84
N ARG A 147 20.05 -7.83 -18.07
CA ARG A 147 20.47 -8.40 -19.34
C ARG A 147 19.51 -7.91 -20.41
N THR A 148 19.91 -6.88 -21.15
CA THR A 148 19.41 -6.67 -22.51
C THR A 148 19.77 -7.91 -23.32
N GLY A 149 18.77 -8.72 -23.62
CA GLY A 149 18.84 -9.84 -24.56
C GLY A 149 17.67 -9.73 -25.51
#